data_AF-X1LSL0-F1
#
_entry.id   AF-X1LSL0-F1
#
_cell.length_a   1.000
_cell.length_b   1.000
_cell.length_c   1.000
_cell.angle_alpha   90.00
_cell.angle_beta   90.00
_cell.angle_gamma   90.00
#
_symmetry.space_group_name_H-M   'P 1'
#
loop_
_entity.id
_entity.type
_entity.pdbx_description
1 polymer ?
#
loop_
_entity_poly.entity_id
_entity_poly.type
_entity_poly.pdbx_seq_one_letter_code
_entity_poly.pdbx_strand_id
1 'polypeptide(L)'
;MREGAALFRLDNIKAASYFIAGFRDIDTFPDGPLAYYNEIKCPKKLLVGPWKHGLPDSSVPGPNVDYLNEMFRWFDYWLKGIDTGIMNEPPITIRVQGPESKWRYENEWPVARRKETTFYLHPGGALDSKLYEG
;
A
#
# COMPACT_ATOMS: atom_id res chain seq x y z
N MET A 1 16.15 -16.07 -15.62
CA MET A 1 15.82 -15.95 -14.18
C MET A 1 14.35 -15.55 -14.04
N ARG A 2 13.42 -16.51 -13.96
CA ARG A 2 11.99 -16.26 -13.66
C ARG A 2 11.45 -17.28 -12.65
N GLU A 3 11.92 -18.52 -12.72
CA GLU A 3 11.38 -19.67 -11.95
C GLU A 3 11.54 -19.60 -10.41
N GLY A 4 12.34 -18.68 -9.88
CA GLY A 4 12.54 -18.53 -8.43
C GLY A 4 11.61 -17.53 -7.73
N ALA A 5 10.95 -16.62 -8.47
CA ALA A 5 10.22 -15.52 -7.84
C ALA A 5 8.80 -15.94 -7.41
N ALA A 6 8.42 -15.60 -6.18
CA ALA A 6 7.08 -15.85 -5.64
C ALA A 6 5.97 -15.17 -6.47
N LEU A 7 6.29 -14.05 -7.13
CA LEU A 7 5.37 -13.30 -8.00
C LEU A 7 4.68 -14.16 -9.07
N PHE A 8 5.31 -15.25 -9.53
CA PHE A 8 4.74 -16.13 -10.56
C PHE A 8 3.85 -17.25 -10.00
N ARG A 9 3.67 -17.33 -8.68
CA ARG A 9 2.90 -18.40 -7.99
C ARG A 9 1.99 -17.85 -6.89
N LEU A 10 1.56 -16.59 -7.01
CA LEU A 10 0.74 -15.91 -5.99
C LEU A 10 -0.64 -16.54 -5.82
N ASP A 11 -1.16 -17.19 -6.85
CA ASP A 11 -2.41 -17.97 -6.84
C ASP A 11 -2.38 -19.17 -5.88
N ASN A 12 -1.18 -19.69 -5.59
CA ASN A 12 -0.96 -20.77 -4.63
C ASN A 12 -0.97 -20.30 -3.17
N ILE A 13 -0.89 -18.98 -2.91
CA ILE A 13 -0.92 -18.44 -1.56
C ILE A 13 -2.34 -18.55 -0.99
N LYS A 14 -2.51 -19.35 0.05
CA LYS A 14 -3.78 -19.51 0.79
C LYS A 14 -3.75 -18.89 2.19
N ALA A 15 -2.55 -18.62 2.72
CA ALA A 15 -2.37 -18.01 4.02
C ALA A 15 -2.81 -16.55 4.01
N ALA A 16 -3.52 -16.11 5.06
CA ALA A 16 -3.87 -14.72 5.23
C ALA A 16 -2.59 -13.86 5.28
N SER A 17 -2.57 -12.74 4.57
CA SER A 17 -1.37 -11.91 4.40
C SER A 17 -1.58 -10.45 4.81
N TYR A 18 -0.72 -9.91 5.66
CA TYR A 18 -0.70 -8.49 6.02
C TYR A 18 0.58 -7.85 5.51
N PHE A 19 0.45 -6.94 4.54
CA PHE A 19 1.55 -6.19 3.97
C PHE A 19 1.73 -4.86 4.70
N ILE A 20 2.95 -4.57 5.13
CA ILE A 20 3.35 -3.29 5.72
C ILE A 20 4.43 -2.71 4.82
N ALA A 21 4.22 -1.50 4.32
CA ALA A 21 5.06 -0.88 3.30
C ALA A 21 5.29 0.62 3.57
N GLY A 22 6.32 1.17 2.94
CA GLY A 22 6.62 2.61 2.97
C GLY A 22 6.57 3.22 1.58
N PHE A 23 5.89 4.36 1.41
CA PHE A 23 5.87 5.11 0.15
C PHE A 23 7.27 5.56 -0.31
N ARG A 24 8.24 5.66 0.61
CA ARG A 24 9.62 6.09 0.32
C ARG A 24 10.61 4.93 0.41
N ASP A 25 10.12 3.71 0.54
CA ASP A 25 10.93 2.52 0.36
C ASP A 25 11.07 2.25 -1.15
N ILE A 26 11.92 3.06 -1.80
CA ILE A 26 12.08 3.08 -3.26
C ILE A 26 12.62 1.77 -3.83
N ASP A 27 13.22 0.92 -2.98
CA ASP A 27 13.76 -0.36 -3.37
C ASP A 27 12.66 -1.42 -3.57
N THR A 28 11.48 -1.20 -2.98
CA THR A 28 10.39 -2.20 -2.95
C THR A 28 9.03 -1.66 -3.38
N PHE A 29 8.78 -0.35 -3.24
CA PHE A 29 7.51 0.27 -3.57
C PHE A 29 7.59 1.02 -4.91
N PRO A 30 6.59 0.88 -5.81
CA PRO A 30 5.30 0.21 -5.62
C PRO A 30 5.28 -1.30 -5.93
N ASP A 31 6.28 -1.79 -6.66
CA ASP A 31 6.19 -3.07 -7.38
C ASP A 31 6.08 -4.32 -6.50
N GLY A 32 6.61 -4.28 -5.27
CA GLY A 32 6.49 -5.39 -4.33
C GLY A 32 5.11 -5.41 -3.66
N PRO A 33 4.92 -4.69 -2.55
CA PRO A 33 3.71 -4.82 -1.73
C PRO A 33 2.39 -4.66 -2.50
N LEU A 34 2.30 -3.72 -3.45
CA LEU A 34 1.06 -3.48 -4.19
C LEU A 34 0.78 -4.56 -5.24
N ALA A 35 1.80 -5.07 -5.96
CA ALA A 35 1.57 -6.14 -6.92
C ALA A 35 1.08 -7.41 -6.22
N TYR A 36 1.73 -7.78 -5.10
CA TYR A 36 1.34 -8.95 -4.33
C TYR A 36 -0.05 -8.76 -3.72
N TYR A 37 -0.33 -7.59 -3.16
CA TYR A 37 -1.64 -7.27 -2.62
C TYR A 37 -2.73 -7.39 -3.68
N ASN A 38 -2.51 -6.94 -4.91
CA ASN A 38 -3.52 -7.02 -5.97
C ASN A 38 -3.79 -8.47 -6.41
N GLU A 39 -2.76 -9.30 -6.50
CA GLU A 39 -2.86 -10.64 -7.09
C GLU A 39 -3.34 -11.73 -6.11
N ILE A 40 -2.99 -11.65 -4.82
CA ILE A 40 -3.42 -12.70 -3.88
C ILE A 40 -4.93 -12.62 -3.61
N LYS A 41 -5.58 -13.79 -3.47
CA LYS A 41 -7.04 -13.91 -3.30
C LYS A 41 -7.47 -14.27 -1.87
N CYS A 42 -6.52 -14.69 -1.04
CA CYS A 42 -6.76 -14.96 0.37
C CYS A 42 -7.01 -13.66 1.16
N PRO A 43 -7.51 -13.76 2.40
CA PRO A 43 -7.70 -12.60 3.27
C PRO A 43 -6.41 -11.78 3.39
N LYS A 44 -6.54 -10.47 3.15
CA LYS A 44 -5.38 -9.59 3.01
C LYS A 44 -5.61 -8.20 3.60
N LYS A 45 -4.56 -7.62 4.17
CA LYS A 45 -4.51 -6.20 4.59
C LYS A 45 -3.25 -5.52 4.10
N LEU A 46 -3.30 -4.20 3.98
CA LEU A 46 -2.20 -3.35 3.54
C LEU A 46 -2.12 -2.09 4.41
N LEU A 47 -0.95 -1.83 4.99
CA LEU A 47 -0.60 -0.59 5.69
C LEU A 47 0.55 0.09 4.96
N VAL A 48 0.33 1.30 4.44
CA VAL A 48 1.36 2.09 3.75
C VAL A 48 1.60 3.41 4.48
N GLY A 49 2.77 3.54 5.10
CA GLY A 49 3.22 4.77 5.73
C GLY A 49 4.14 5.60 4.84
N PRO A 50 4.63 6.75 5.33
CA PRO A 50 5.56 7.62 4.59
C PRO A 50 7.03 7.16 4.68
N TRP A 51 7.27 5.99 5.26
CA TRP A 51 8.58 5.47 5.67
C TRP A 51 9.49 5.11 4.49
N LYS A 52 10.81 5.10 4.76
CA LYS A 52 11.85 4.47 3.93
C LYS A 52 12.00 2.98 4.29
N HIS A 53 13.03 2.32 3.76
CA HIS A 53 13.44 0.96 4.12
C HIS A 53 13.87 0.85 5.58
N GLY A 54 12.88 0.72 6.47
CA GLY A 54 13.05 0.68 7.92
C GLY A 54 11.73 0.39 8.62
N LEU A 55 11.80 0.10 9.91
CA LEU A 55 10.62 -0.30 10.68
C LEU A 55 9.64 0.88 10.88
N PRO A 56 8.31 0.67 10.81
CA PRO A 56 7.33 1.74 10.92
C PRO A 56 7.38 2.57 12.21
N ASP A 57 7.88 2.01 13.30
CA ASP A 57 7.98 2.64 14.62
C ASP A 57 9.18 3.60 14.76
N SER A 58 10.16 3.51 13.86
CA SER A 58 11.43 4.26 13.96
C SER A 58 11.91 4.89 12.64
N SER A 59 11.34 4.49 11.50
CA SER A 59 11.73 4.98 10.18
C SER A 59 11.34 6.44 9.94
N VAL A 60 12.14 7.11 9.10
CA VAL A 60 11.93 8.51 8.70
C VAL A 60 11.66 8.60 7.19
N PRO A 61 10.79 9.53 6.74
CA PRO A 61 10.02 10.46 7.54
C PRO A 61 8.87 9.78 8.29
N GLY A 62 8.47 10.39 9.41
CA GLY A 62 7.29 9.98 10.17
C GLY A 62 5.97 10.45 9.51
N PRO A 63 4.83 10.23 10.19
CA PRO A 63 4.75 9.74 11.56
C PRO A 63 5.05 8.25 11.67
N ASN A 64 5.65 7.87 12.79
CA ASN A 64 5.81 6.49 13.20
C ASN A 64 4.50 5.93 13.73
N VAL A 65 4.34 4.61 13.64
CA VAL A 65 3.16 3.90 14.15
C VAL A 65 3.57 2.65 14.92
N ASP A 66 2.72 2.26 15.85
CA ASP A 66 2.85 0.98 16.54
C ASP A 66 2.39 -0.18 15.63
N TYR A 67 3.27 -0.56 14.71
CA TYR A 67 3.02 -1.68 13.81
C TYR A 67 3.08 -3.04 14.53
N LEU A 68 3.73 -3.13 15.69
CA LEU A 68 3.79 -4.36 16.47
C LEU A 68 2.41 -4.69 17.03
N ASN A 69 1.67 -3.69 17.52
CA ASN A 69 0.28 -3.89 17.93
C ASN A 69 -0.59 -4.35 16.75
N GLU A 70 -0.41 -3.78 15.56
CA GLU A 70 -1.09 -4.25 14.33
C GLU A 70 -0.77 -5.71 14.00
N MET A 71 0.50 -6.11 14.15
CA MET A 71 0.92 -7.50 13.96
C MET A 71 0.30 -8.42 15.02
N PHE A 72 0.28 -8.03 16.30
CA PHE A 72 -0.37 -8.81 17.35
C PHE A 72 -1.85 -9.00 17.06
N ARG A 73 -2.57 -7.93 16.69
CA ARG A 73 -3.99 -8.01 16.33
C ARG A 73 -4.24 -8.98 15.18
N TRP A 74 -3.36 -8.99 14.18
CA TRP A 74 -3.44 -9.90 13.03
C TRP A 74 -3.19 -11.35 13.41
N PHE A 75 -2.09 -11.62 14.13
CA PHE A 75 -1.73 -12.97 14.53
C PHE A 75 -2.68 -13.55 15.58
N ASP A 76 -3.17 -12.75 16.52
CA ASP A 76 -4.17 -13.19 17.51
C ASP A 76 -5.46 -13.62 16.80
N TYR A 77 -5.88 -12.93 15.75
CA TYR A 77 -7.03 -13.33 14.94
C TYR A 77 -6.76 -14.65 14.19
N TRP A 78 -5.70 -14.71 13.38
CA TRP A 78 -5.48 -15.84 12.47
C TRP A 78 -4.89 -17.09 13.12
N LEU A 79 -4.14 -16.95 14.22
CA LEU A 79 -3.43 -18.06 14.86
C LEU A 79 -4.05 -18.48 16.19
N LYS A 80 -4.71 -17.56 16.91
CA LYS A 80 -5.34 -17.86 18.21
C LYS A 80 -6.87 -17.86 18.17
N GLY A 81 -7.49 -17.40 17.09
CA GLY A 81 -8.94 -17.31 16.96
C GLY A 81 -9.57 -16.23 17.85
N ILE A 82 -8.81 -15.21 18.26
CA ILE A 82 -9.29 -14.10 19.08
C ILE A 82 -9.83 -13.00 18.16
N ASP A 83 -11.08 -12.57 18.37
CA ASP A 83 -11.63 -11.44 17.61
C ASP A 83 -11.02 -10.11 18.10
N THR A 84 -10.09 -9.57 17.31
CA THR A 84 -9.41 -8.29 17.56
C THR A 84 -10.05 -7.13 16.78
N GLY A 85 -11.13 -7.38 16.05
CA GLY A 85 -11.78 -6.44 15.15
C GLY A 85 -10.98 -6.09 13.89
N ILE A 86 -9.77 -6.63 13.70
CA ILE A 86 -8.87 -6.25 12.59
C ILE A 86 -9.46 -6.53 11.20
N MET A 87 -10.33 -7.55 11.10
CA MET A 87 -11.02 -7.92 9.86
C MET A 87 -12.29 -7.09 9.60
N ASN A 88 -12.77 -6.32 10.58
CA ASN A 88 -13.93 -5.42 10.42
C ASN A 88 -13.52 -4.04 9.87
N GLU A 89 -12.23 -3.73 9.91
CA GLU A 89 -11.67 -2.50 9.36
C GLU A 89 -11.43 -2.63 7.84
N PRO A 90 -11.40 -1.50 7.11
CA PRO A 90 -11.02 -1.51 5.70
C PRO A 90 -9.68 -2.22 5.46
N PRO A 91 -9.54 -2.92 4.32
CA PRO A 91 -8.36 -3.75 4.06
C PRO A 91 -7.11 -2.93 3.73
N ILE A 92 -7.24 -1.63 3.44
CA ILE A 92 -6.12 -0.75 3.10
C ILE A 92 -6.12 0.48 3.99
N THR A 93 -4.97 0.78 4.57
CA THR A 93 -4.71 2.00 5.33
C THR A 93 -3.46 2.67 4.75
N ILE A 94 -3.60 3.90 4.26
CA ILE A 94 -2.49 4.66 3.67
C ILE A 94 -2.31 6.02 4.35
N ARG A 95 -1.06 6.44 4.52
CA ARG A 95 -0.73 7.82 4.90
C ARG A 95 -0.64 8.70 3.66
N VAL A 96 -1.69 9.46 3.38
CA VAL A 96 -1.70 10.42 2.26
C VAL A 96 -0.63 11.48 2.52
N GLN A 97 0.24 11.70 1.53
CA GLN A 97 1.31 12.71 1.58
C GLN A 97 0.81 14.05 1.01
N GLY A 98 1.35 15.16 1.51
CA GLY A 98 0.97 16.51 1.11
C GLY A 98 0.68 17.42 2.31
N PRO A 99 0.27 18.69 2.07
CA PRO A 99 -0.04 19.64 3.14
C PRO A 99 -1.11 19.14 4.11
N GLU A 100 -2.11 18.41 3.62
CA GLU A 100 -3.17 17.80 4.41
C GLU A 100 -2.89 16.33 4.73
N SER A 101 -1.67 16.02 5.18
CA SER A 101 -1.27 14.63 5.42
C SER A 101 -2.11 13.98 6.52
N LYS A 102 -2.79 12.88 6.16
CA LYS A 102 -3.64 12.11 7.08
C LYS A 102 -3.65 10.63 6.72
N TRP A 103 -3.97 9.81 7.72
CA TRP A 103 -4.31 8.41 7.50
C TRP A 103 -5.66 8.34 6.77
N ARG A 104 -5.75 7.45 5.79
CA ARG A 104 -6.94 7.24 4.98
C ARG A 104 -7.16 5.75 4.77
N TYR A 105 -8.41 5.34 4.93
CA TYR A 105 -8.85 3.98 4.68
C TYR A 105 -9.37 3.84 3.26
N GLU A 106 -9.09 2.70 2.62
CA GLU A 106 -9.58 2.34 1.30
C GLU A 106 -10.05 0.88 1.29
N ASN A 107 -11.01 0.57 0.41
CA ASN A 107 -11.54 -0.79 0.24
C ASN A 107 -10.89 -1.54 -0.92
N GLU A 108 -10.25 -0.82 -1.85
CA GLU A 108 -9.64 -1.41 -3.03
C GLU A 108 -8.44 -0.60 -3.50
N TRP A 109 -7.53 -1.31 -4.17
CA TRP A 109 -6.39 -0.73 -4.87
C TRP A 109 -6.36 -1.23 -6.33
N PRO A 110 -6.13 -0.37 -7.32
CA PRO A 110 -5.99 1.09 -7.19
C PRO A 110 -7.33 1.75 -6.85
N VAL A 111 -7.29 2.87 -6.12
CA VAL A 111 -8.48 3.49 -5.50
C VAL A 111 -9.65 3.68 -6.47
N ALA A 112 -10.86 3.25 -6.07
CA ALA A 112 -12.10 3.28 -6.85
C ALA A 112 -12.39 4.62 -7.54
N ARG A 113 -12.28 5.70 -6.77
CA ARG A 113 -12.63 7.06 -7.17
C ARG A 113 -11.50 7.77 -7.94
N ARG A 114 -10.47 7.05 -8.38
CA ARG A 114 -9.40 7.64 -9.18
C ARG A 114 -9.96 8.14 -10.49
N LYS A 115 -9.48 9.31 -10.93
CA LYS A 115 -9.75 9.84 -12.27
C LYS A 115 -8.42 9.88 -12.99
N GLU A 116 -8.33 9.15 -14.08
CA GLU A 116 -7.17 9.24 -14.97
C GLU A 116 -7.25 10.58 -15.71
N THR A 117 -6.20 11.38 -15.56
CA THR A 117 -6.10 12.71 -16.16
C THR A 117 -4.80 12.76 -16.95
N THR A 118 -4.90 13.01 -18.25
CA THR A 118 -3.73 13.23 -19.08
C THR A 118 -3.28 14.68 -18.93
N PHE A 119 -1.98 14.88 -18.69
CA PHE A 119 -1.33 16.18 -18.77
C PHE A 119 -0.37 16.19 -19.96
N TYR A 120 -0.51 17.20 -20.82
CA TYR A 120 0.32 17.44 -21.98
C TYR A 120 1.42 18.44 -21.64
N LEU A 121 2.60 18.27 -22.24
CA LEU A 121 3.67 19.25 -22.18
C LEU A 121 3.33 20.44 -23.08
N HIS A 122 3.54 21.66 -22.56
CA HIS A 122 3.35 22.92 -23.30
C HIS A 122 4.66 23.72 -23.35
N PRO A 123 4.83 24.64 -24.33
CA PRO A 123 5.95 25.56 -24.35
C PRO A 123 6.11 26.35 -23.05
N GLY A 124 7.33 26.81 -22.75
CA GLY A 124 7.63 27.56 -21.54
C GLY A 124 7.65 26.71 -20.25
N GLY A 125 7.66 25.38 -20.35
CA GLY A 125 7.70 24.48 -19.19
C GLY A 125 6.36 24.33 -18.49
N ALA A 126 5.25 24.61 -19.18
CA ALA A 126 3.91 24.47 -18.65
C ALA A 126 3.34 23.05 -18.85
N LEU A 127 2.31 22.73 -18.06
CA LEU A 127 1.52 21.49 -18.14
C LEU A 127 0.04 21.88 -18.21
N ASP A 128 -0.72 21.28 -19.13
CA ASP A 128 -2.17 21.45 -19.22
C ASP A 128 -2.86 20.10 -19.50
N SER A 129 -4.13 20.00 -19.10
CA SER A 129 -5.03 18.91 -19.47
C SER A 129 -5.50 18.93 -20.93
N LYS A 130 -5.22 20.00 -21.68
CA LYS A 130 -5.51 20.14 -23.12
C LYS A 130 -4.25 19.96 -23.96
N LEU A 131 -4.40 19.38 -25.14
CA LEU A 131 -3.30 19.27 -26.10
C LEU A 131 -2.91 20.66 -26.60
N TYR A 132 -1.61 20.91 -26.81
CA TYR A 132 -1.13 22.13 -27.44
C TYR A 132 -1.44 22.10 -28.95
N GLU A 133 -2.18 23.08 -29.46
CA GLU A 133 -2.64 23.12 -30.86
C GLU A 133 -1.80 24.02 -31.78
N GLY A 134 -0.74 24.66 -31.28
CA GLY A 134 0.10 25.57 -32.07
C GLY A 134 0.01 27.02 -31.63
#